data_AF-A0A969DTD3-F1
#
_entry.id   AF-A0A969DTD3-F1
#
_cell.length_a   1.000
_cell.length_b   1.000
_cell.length_c   1.000
_cell.angle_alpha   90.00
_cell.angle_beta   90.00
_cell.angle_gamma   90.00
#
_symmetry.space_group_name_H-M   'P 1'
#
loop_
_entity.id
_entity.type
_entity.pdbx_description
1 polymer ?
#
loop_
_entity_poly.entity_id
_entity_poly.type
_entity_poly.pdbx_seq_one_letter_code
_entity_poly.pdbx_strand_id
1 'polypeptide(L)'
;MKDILKNLFWKDARKVPDQVKCAFLKTFPEAFNEEWSLEGANWEAVFYLDQVEKIARFSKDGTVQELRTNMAIGELPPHIEAAIAPYGEIMSAISIEKENVLSWEIIYRNEQLSRFVCYLDETGAELSKKKL
;
A
#
# COMPACT_ATOMS: atom_id res chain seq x y z
N MET A 1 4.28 9.44 15.09
CA MET A 1 3.27 8.47 14.63
C MET A 1 4.04 7.20 14.34
N LYS A 2 4.01 6.23 15.25
CA LYS A 2 4.87 5.04 15.20
C LYS A 2 4.08 3.90 14.59
N ASP A 3 4.55 3.39 13.46
CA ASP A 3 4.61 1.97 13.15
C ASP A 3 3.28 1.19 13.23
N ILE A 4 2.27 1.63 12.48
CA ILE A 4 1.00 0.90 12.34
C ILE A 4 1.22 -0.45 11.62
N LEU A 5 2.18 -0.51 10.70
CA LEU A 5 2.46 -1.71 9.90
C LEU A 5 3.32 -2.75 10.63
N LYS A 6 4.11 -2.35 11.64
CA LYS A 6 5.05 -3.24 12.33
C LYS A 6 4.38 -4.44 13.00
N ASN A 7 3.16 -4.29 13.51
CA ASN A 7 2.47 -5.38 14.20
C ASN A 7 1.78 -6.39 13.28
N LEU A 8 1.78 -6.18 11.95
CA LEU A 8 1.07 -7.06 11.01
C LEU A 8 2.00 -8.05 10.28
N PHE A 9 3.30 -7.80 10.17
CA PHE A 9 4.13 -8.45 9.14
C PHE A 9 5.33 -9.30 9.60
N TRP A 10 5.62 -9.41 10.89
CA TRP A 10 6.83 -10.15 11.31
C TRP A 10 6.56 -11.62 11.59
N LYS A 11 6.58 -12.44 10.54
CA LYS A 11 6.63 -13.90 10.71
C LYS A 11 7.23 -14.68 9.54
N ASP A 12 8.37 -14.27 9.00
CA ASP A 12 9.39 -15.22 8.51
C ASP A 12 10.59 -14.48 7.91
N ALA A 13 11.72 -14.48 8.62
CA ALA A 13 13.01 -14.07 8.09
C ALA A 13 13.60 -15.16 7.17
N ARG A 14 12.81 -15.72 6.25
CA ARG A 14 13.36 -16.56 5.19
C ARG A 14 14.29 -15.69 4.35
N LYS A 15 15.45 -16.22 3.95
CA LYS A 15 16.44 -15.46 3.17
C LYS A 15 15.83 -15.07 1.83
N VAL A 16 15.57 -13.77 1.63
CA VAL A 16 15.12 -13.20 0.36
C VAL A 16 16.11 -13.62 -0.74
N PRO A 17 15.66 -14.21 -1.87
CA PRO A 17 16.52 -14.61 -2.97
C PRO A 17 17.31 -13.43 -3.52
N ASP A 18 18.58 -13.66 -3.89
CA ASP A 18 19.44 -12.60 -4.43
C ASP A 18 18.85 -11.98 -5.70
N GLN A 19 18.17 -12.77 -6.53
CA GLN A 19 17.44 -12.28 -7.71
C GLN A 19 16.36 -11.24 -7.35
N VAL A 20 15.60 -11.48 -6.28
CA VAL A 20 14.56 -10.55 -5.81
C VAL A 20 15.19 -9.27 -5.26
N LYS A 21 16.28 -9.39 -4.49
CA LYS A 21 17.02 -8.21 -4.01
C LYS A 21 17.60 -7.38 -5.16
N CYS A 22 18.20 -8.02 -6.16
CA CYS A 22 18.70 -7.34 -7.35
C CYS A 22 17.58 -6.65 -8.13
N ALA A 23 16.41 -7.29 -8.27
CA ALA A 23 15.26 -6.69 -8.92
C ALA A 23 14.73 -5.47 -8.14
N PHE A 24 14.66 -5.55 -6.81
CA PHE A 24 14.31 -4.43 -5.95
C PHE A 24 15.25 -3.23 -6.16
N LEU A 25 16.56 -3.43 -6.04
CA LEU A 25 17.55 -2.36 -6.23
C LEU A 25 17.54 -1.78 -7.64
N LYS A 26 17.21 -2.59 -8.66
CA LYS A 26 17.06 -2.12 -10.04
C LYS A 26 15.80 -1.26 -10.21
N THR A 27 14.71 -1.62 -9.53
CA THR A 27 13.41 -0.96 -9.65
C THR A 27 13.34 0.31 -8.81
N PHE A 28 13.91 0.27 -7.61
CA PHE A 28 13.89 1.35 -6.63
C PHE A 28 15.33 1.65 -6.15
N PRO A 29 16.19 2.21 -7.03
CA PRO A 29 17.62 2.39 -6.73
C PRO A 29 17.89 3.35 -5.56
N GLU A 30 16.95 4.25 -5.26
CA GLU A 30 17.06 5.23 -4.17
C GLU A 30 16.25 4.82 -2.92
N ALA A 31 15.67 3.62 -2.91
CA ALA A 31 14.96 3.12 -1.75
C ALA A 31 15.89 2.93 -0.55
N PHE A 32 15.36 3.14 0.65
CA PHE A 32 16.09 2.95 1.89
C PHE A 32 15.20 2.35 2.98
N ASN A 33 15.84 1.81 4.02
CA ASN A 33 15.19 1.16 5.17
C ASN A 33 14.24 0.04 4.76
N GLU A 34 14.65 -0.82 3.84
CA GLU A 34 13.82 -1.93 3.41
C GLU A 34 13.72 -3.03 4.48
N GLU A 35 12.50 -3.39 4.84
CA GLU A 35 12.15 -4.56 5.65
C GLU A 35 11.46 -5.58 4.75
N TRP A 36 11.84 -6.85 4.88
CA TRP A 36 11.32 -7.93 4.04
C TRP A 36 10.48 -8.92 4.83
N SER A 37 9.36 -9.34 4.25
CA SER A 37 8.55 -10.46 4.70
C SER A 37 8.25 -11.40 3.53
N LEU A 38 7.79 -12.61 3.85
CA LEU A 38 7.33 -13.56 2.86
C LEU A 38 5.84 -13.82 3.06
N GLU A 39 5.05 -13.45 2.05
CA GLU A 39 3.60 -13.55 2.03
C GLU A 39 3.17 -14.59 0.98
N GLY A 40 2.78 -15.77 1.46
CA GLY A 40 2.50 -16.92 0.61
C GLY A 40 3.75 -17.36 -0.18
N ALA A 41 3.73 -17.16 -1.50
CA ALA A 41 4.84 -17.48 -2.42
C ALA A 41 5.64 -16.24 -2.88
N ASN A 42 5.24 -15.05 -2.42
CA ASN A 42 5.80 -13.78 -2.83
C ASN A 42 6.55 -13.10 -1.69
N TRP A 43 7.50 -12.24 -2.05
CA TRP A 43 8.29 -11.45 -1.11
C TRP A 43 7.75 -10.03 -1.07
N GLU A 44 7.49 -9.51 0.11
CA GLU A 44 7.09 -8.11 0.28
C GLU A 44 8.26 -7.32 0.85
N ALA A 45 8.55 -6.19 0.23
CA ALA A 45 9.46 -5.18 0.74
C ALA A 45 8.63 -3.99 1.21
N VAL A 46 8.74 -3.64 2.49
CA VAL A 46 8.30 -2.34 3.03
C VAL A 46 9.52 -1.43 3.05
N PHE A 47 9.45 -0.25 2.44
CA PHE A 47 10.61 0.62 2.28
C PHE A 47 10.17 2.08 2.12
N TYR A 48 11.13 2.99 2.12
CA TYR A 48 10.90 4.40 1.85
C TYR A 48 11.54 4.79 0.52
N LEU A 49 10.81 5.57 -0.28
CA LEU A 49 11.30 6.22 -1.48
C LEU A 49 10.69 7.64 -1.52
N ASP A 50 11.51 8.66 -1.71
CA ASP A 50 11.08 10.06 -1.64
C ASP A 50 10.36 10.42 -0.31
N GLN A 51 10.79 9.83 0.80
CA GLN A 51 10.16 9.94 2.13
C GLN A 51 8.74 9.36 2.21
N VAL A 52 8.27 8.68 1.16
CA VAL A 52 6.98 8.01 1.12
C VAL A 52 7.18 6.52 1.39
N GLU A 53 6.40 5.99 2.33
CA GLU A 53 6.37 4.56 2.63
C GLU A 53 5.68 3.81 1.49
N LYS A 54 6.33 2.75 1.01
CA LYS A 54 5.86 1.89 -0.07
C LYS A 54 5.95 0.44 0.34
N ILE A 55 5.05 -0.37 -0.24
CA ILE A 55 5.09 -1.82 -0.13
C ILE A 55 5.13 -2.39 -1.54
N ALA A 56 6.21 -3.09 -1.90
CA ALA A 56 6.32 -3.77 -3.19
C ALA A 56 6.28 -5.28 -2.98
N ARG A 57 5.35 -5.96 -3.66
CA ARG A 57 5.27 -7.42 -3.67
C ARG A 57 5.97 -7.95 -4.92
N PHE A 58 6.96 -8.81 -4.71
CA PHE A 58 7.75 -9.47 -5.74
C PHE A 58 7.43 -10.95 -5.84
N SER A 59 7.31 -11.47 -7.06
CA SER A 59 7.34 -12.91 -7.30
C SER A 59 8.76 -13.47 -7.16
N LYS A 60 8.89 -14.81 -7.14
CA LYS A 60 10.17 -15.52 -6.96
C LYS A 60 11.24 -15.16 -7.99
N ASP A 61 10.83 -14.76 -9.20
CA ASP A 61 11.69 -14.32 -10.31
C ASP A 61 12.09 -12.84 -10.24
N GLY A 62 11.59 -12.09 -9.24
CA GLY A 62 11.87 -10.67 -9.07
C GLY A 62 10.92 -9.74 -9.84
N THR A 63 9.82 -10.24 -10.41
CA THR A 63 8.81 -9.39 -11.05
C THR A 63 7.94 -8.69 -9.99
N VAL A 64 7.72 -7.38 -10.12
CA VAL A 64 6.78 -6.64 -9.24
C VAL A 64 5.34 -7.02 -9.60
N GLN A 65 4.63 -7.58 -8.64
CA GLN A 65 3.24 -8.02 -8.76
C GLN A 65 2.26 -6.93 -8.27
N GLU A 66 2.66 -6.18 -7.25
CA GLU A 66 1.85 -5.13 -6.64
C GLU A 66 2.76 -4.07 -6.04
N LEU A 67 2.41 -2.79 -6.21
CA LEU A 67 3.02 -1.66 -5.51
C LEU A 67 1.93 -0.91 -4.76
N ARG A 68 2.12 -0.74 -3.46
CA ARG A 68 1.29 0.12 -2.61
C ARG A 68 2.08 1.36 -2.24
N THR A 69 1.49 2.53 -2.40
CA THR A 69 2.11 3.80 -1.99
C THR A 69 1.22 4.48 -0.95
N ASN A 70 1.78 4.80 0.22
CA ASN A 70 1.09 5.56 1.25
C ASN A 70 1.04 7.04 0.85
N MET A 71 -0.09 7.46 0.29
CA MET A 71 -0.27 8.77 -0.30
C MET A 71 -0.57 9.82 0.77
N ALA A 72 -0.01 11.01 0.61
CA ALA A 72 -0.49 12.15 1.37
C ALA A 72 -1.94 12.46 0.93
N ILE A 73 -2.82 12.79 1.88
CA ILE A 73 -4.24 13.06 1.57
C ILE A 73 -4.38 14.21 0.57
N GLY A 74 -3.51 15.23 0.66
CA GLY A 74 -3.51 16.36 -0.29
C GLY A 74 -3.01 16.02 -1.70
N GLU A 75 -2.52 14.81 -1.94
CA GLU A 75 -2.08 14.30 -3.24
C GLU A 75 -3.10 13.31 -3.84
N LEU A 76 -4.21 13.06 -3.14
CA LEU A 76 -5.28 12.20 -3.62
C LEU A 76 -5.92 12.83 -4.88
N PRO A 77 -6.23 12.05 -5.93
CA PRO A 77 -6.94 12.60 -7.08
C PRO A 77 -8.31 13.15 -6.65
N PRO A 78 -8.73 14.34 -7.15
CA PRO A 78 -9.94 15.01 -6.69
C PRO A 78 -11.21 14.16 -6.79
N HIS A 79 -11.30 13.28 -7.80
CA HIS A 79 -12.46 12.40 -7.98
C HIS A 79 -12.51 11.27 -6.94
N ILE A 80 -11.36 10.80 -6.45
CA ILE A 80 -11.28 9.80 -5.38
C ILE A 80 -11.63 10.44 -4.02
N GLU A 81 -11.15 11.65 -3.77
CA GLU A 81 -11.53 12.42 -2.58
C GLU A 81 -13.05 12.68 -2.55
N ALA A 82 -13.61 13.14 -3.67
CA ALA A 82 -15.04 13.40 -3.80
C ALA A 82 -15.91 12.15 -3.60
N ALA A 83 -15.41 10.96 -3.95
CA ALA A 83 -16.12 9.71 -3.71
C ALA A 83 -16.26 9.38 -2.21
N ILE A 84 -15.33 9.82 -1.37
CA ILE A 84 -15.31 9.50 0.07
C ILE A 84 -15.84 10.64 0.94
N ALA A 85 -15.68 11.90 0.53
CA ALA A 85 -16.07 13.08 1.30
C ALA A 85 -17.51 13.03 1.89
N PRO A 86 -18.54 12.49 1.20
CA PRO A 86 -19.88 12.37 1.79
C PRO A 86 -19.98 11.42 2.99
N TYR A 87 -19.02 10.52 3.17
CA TYR A 87 -19.04 9.50 4.22
C TYR A 87 -18.23 9.88 5.47
N GLY A 88 -17.28 10.81 5.35
CA GLY A 88 -16.52 11.30 6.50
C GLY A 88 -15.11 11.82 6.16
N GLU A 89 -14.33 12.03 7.21
CA GLU A 89 -12.94 12.51 7.13
C GLU A 89 -12.02 11.39 6.66
N ILE A 90 -11.24 11.64 5.62
CA ILE A 90 -10.19 10.73 5.15
C ILE A 90 -9.04 10.74 6.16
N MET A 91 -8.67 9.56 6.64
CA MET A 91 -7.63 9.36 7.64
C MET A 91 -6.33 8.78 7.04
N SER A 92 -6.45 8.03 5.95
CA SER A 92 -5.33 7.38 5.24
C SER A 92 -5.74 7.10 3.80
N ALA A 93 -4.79 7.22 2.88
CA ALA A 93 -4.98 6.88 1.48
C ALA A 93 -3.78 6.08 0.96
N ILE A 94 -4.06 4.95 0.30
CA ILE A 94 -3.04 4.10 -0.30
C ILE A 94 -3.42 3.88 -1.76
N SER A 95 -2.55 4.25 -2.70
CA SER A 95 -2.68 3.80 -4.08
C SER A 95 -2.16 2.37 -4.19
N ILE A 96 -2.85 1.55 -4.97
CA ILE A 96 -2.52 0.14 -5.21
C ILE A 96 -2.44 -0.07 -6.72
N GLU A 97 -1.23 -0.30 -7.22
CA GLU A 97 -0.97 -0.68 -8.60
C GLU A 97 -0.71 -2.18 -8.66
N LYS A 98 -1.61 -2.93 -9.31
CA LYS A 98 -1.51 -4.39 -9.44
C LYS A 98 -1.87 -4.79 -10.86
N GLU A 99 -0.97 -5.50 -11.55
CA GLU A 99 -1.21 -5.97 -12.92
C GLU A 99 -1.66 -4.83 -13.89
N ASN A 100 -1.12 -3.62 -13.70
CA ASN A 100 -1.50 -2.38 -14.41
C ASN A 100 -2.92 -1.86 -14.12
N VAL A 101 -3.59 -2.38 -13.09
CA VAL A 101 -4.85 -1.83 -12.58
C VAL A 101 -4.53 -0.95 -11.39
N LEU A 102 -4.97 0.31 -11.46
CA LEU A 102 -4.91 1.26 -10.35
C LEU A 102 -6.18 1.14 -9.51
N SER A 103 -6.00 1.09 -8.20
CA SER A 103 -7.09 1.11 -7.22
C SER A 103 -6.63 1.85 -5.96
N TRP A 104 -7.57 2.11 -5.06
CA TRP A 104 -7.34 2.90 -3.85
C TRP A 104 -7.86 2.18 -2.63
N GLU A 105 -7.08 2.14 -1.56
CA GLU A 105 -7.53 1.77 -0.22
C GLU A 105 -7.59 3.05 0.63
N ILE A 106 -8.81 3.44 1.02
CA ILE A 106 -9.06 4.65 1.79
C ILE A 106 -9.61 4.25 3.16
N ILE A 107 -8.98 4.75 4.23
CA ILE A 107 -9.56 4.70 5.56
C ILE A 107 -10.22 6.04 5.84
N TYR A 108 -11.50 6.04 6.16
CA TYR A 108 -12.22 7.24 6.57
C TYR A 108 -12.93 7.04 7.91
N ARG A 109 -13.23 8.16 8.58
CA ARG A 109 -13.94 8.20 9.85
C ARG A 109 -15.24 8.99 9.68
N ASN A 110 -16.35 8.37 10.03
CA ASN A 110 -17.66 9.04 9.96
C ASN A 110 -17.92 9.95 11.18
N GLU A 111 -19.06 10.63 11.19
CA GLU A 111 -19.49 11.53 12.28
C GLU A 111 -19.64 10.82 13.64
N GLN A 112 -19.95 9.52 13.65
CA GLN A 112 -20.02 8.71 14.87
C GLN A 112 -18.65 8.15 15.29
N LEU A 113 -17.56 8.69 14.73
CA LEU A 113 -16.17 8.30 14.97
C LEU A 113 -15.86 6.84 14.61
N SER A 114 -16.75 6.17 13.88
CA SER A 114 -16.52 4.81 13.36
C SER A 114 -15.59 4.88 12.15
N ARG A 115 -14.61 3.98 12.11
CA ARG A 115 -13.66 3.86 11.00
C ARG A 115 -14.12 2.81 10.00
N PHE A 116 -13.88 3.10 8.74
CA PHE A 116 -14.16 2.19 7.64
C PHE A 116 -12.94 2.16 6.73
N VAL A 117 -12.68 0.99 6.15
CA VAL A 117 -11.83 0.83 4.98
C VAL A 117 -12.72 0.70 3.77
N CYS A 118 -12.44 1.48 2.74
CA CYS A 118 -13.11 1.47 1.45
C CYS A 118 -12.08 1.19 0.37
N TYR A 119 -12.38 0.26 -0.52
CA TYR A 119 -11.60 0.00 -1.73
C TYR A 119 -12.34 0.60 -2.92
N LEU A 120 -11.65 1.43 -3.67
CA LEU A 120 -12.17 2.09 -4.85
C LEU A 120 -11.39 1.67 -6.08
N ASP A 121 -12.04 1.60 -7.24
CA ASP A 121 -11.33 1.51 -8.52
C ASP A 121 -10.73 2.87 -8.93
N GLU A 122 -10.07 2.91 -10.09
CA GLU A 122 -9.46 4.12 -10.63
C GLU A 122 -10.44 5.28 -10.86
N THR A 123 -11.73 4.99 -11.00
CA THR A 123 -12.80 5.97 -11.23
C THR A 123 -13.42 6.51 -9.94
N GLY A 124 -13.11 5.88 -8.80
CA GLY A 124 -13.73 6.18 -7.51
C GLY A 124 -14.99 5.37 -7.23
N ALA A 125 -15.29 4.32 -8.01
CA ALA A 125 -16.40 3.43 -7.72
C ALA A 125 -16.04 2.46 -6.59
N GLU A 126 -16.97 2.24 -5.65
CA GLU A 126 -16.77 1.33 -4.52
C GLU A 126 -16.68 -0.13 -5.00
N LEU A 127 -15.51 -0.74 -4.81
CA LEU A 127 -15.28 -2.17 -4.99
C LEU A 127 -15.69 -2.94 -3.73
N SER A 128 -15.33 -2.41 -2.55
CA SER A 128 -15.76 -2.97 -1.28
C SER A 128 -15.64 -1.96 -0.14
N LYS A 129 -16.39 -2.19 0.93
CA LYS A 129 -16.32 -1.39 2.16
C LYS A 129 -16.50 -2.28 3.39
N LYS A 130 -15.70 -2.02 4.42
CA LYS A 130 -15.76 -2.75 5.69
C LYS A 130 -15.53 -1.81 6.87
N LYS A 131 -16.30 -2.01 7.95
CA LYS A 131 -16.06 -1.34 9.23
C LYS A 131 -14.82 -1.94 9.92
N LEU A 132 -13.94 -1.07 10.43
CA LEU A 132 -12.74 -1.45 11.19
C LEU A 132 -13.03 -1.60 12.69
#